data_AF-A0A1V0BZH3-F1
#
_entry.id   AF-A0A1V0BZH3-F1
#
_cell.length_a   1.000
_cell.length_b   1.000
_cell.length_c   1.000
_cell.angle_alpha   90.00
_cell.angle_beta   90.00
_cell.angle_gamma   90.00
#
_symmetry.space_group_name_H-M   'P 1'
#
loop_
_entity.id
_entity.type
_entity.pdbx_description
1 polymer ?
#
loop_
_entity_poly.entity_id
_entity_poly.type
_entity_poly.pdbx_seq_one_letter_code
_entity_poly.pdbx_strand_id
1 'polypeptide(L)'
;GFLLVSLVLSKYPTTTTPVENNSPVVFKVGVISDDDEESVSKVEKNTWISTYLTGTLTWNNSTQNMTIQWDRESNKTVKSKFSYGGRGMELSELITFNGNLLT
;
A
#
# COMPACT_ATOMS: atom_id res chain seq x y z
N GLY A 1 8.11 -37.55 -10.01
CA GLY A 1 7.29 -36.62 -10.79
C GLY A 1 7.25 -35.30 -10.08
N PHE A 2 7.85 -34.28 -10.69
CA PHE A 2 7.60 -32.84 -10.50
C PHE A 2 7.30 -32.35 -9.07
N LEU A 3 8.30 -32.44 -8.19
CA LEU A 3 8.51 -31.43 -7.15
C LEU A 3 9.13 -30.19 -7.83
N LEU A 4 8.42 -29.62 -8.81
CA LEU A 4 8.84 -28.36 -9.43
C LEU A 4 8.40 -27.25 -8.48
N VAL A 5 9.23 -27.03 -7.47
CA VAL A 5 9.54 -25.68 -7.01
C VAL A 5 8.28 -24.87 -6.70
N SER A 6 7.70 -25.12 -5.52
CA SER A 6 6.91 -24.10 -4.80
C SER A 6 7.75 -22.85 -4.42
N LEU A 7 8.90 -22.61 -5.09
CA LEU A 7 9.63 -21.35 -5.09
C LEU A 7 9.21 -20.49 -6.30
N VAL A 8 7.91 -20.28 -6.51
CA VAL A 8 7.53 -19.03 -7.14
C VAL A 8 7.89 -17.96 -6.10
N LEU A 9 9.07 -17.35 -6.26
CA LEU A 9 9.52 -16.21 -5.48
C LEU A 9 8.34 -15.27 -5.33
N SER A 10 7.83 -15.18 -4.12
CA SER A 10 6.59 -14.49 -3.86
C SER A 10 6.79 -13.01 -4.22
N LYS A 11 6.07 -12.53 -5.23
CA LYS A 11 6.38 -11.27 -5.94
C LYS A 11 6.55 -10.09 -4.96
N TYR A 12 7.72 -9.48 -4.96
CA TYR A 12 8.03 -8.27 -4.19
C TYR A 12 8.94 -7.32 -4.99
N PRO A 13 8.61 -6.02 -5.10
CA PRO A 13 7.32 -5.41 -4.74
C PRO A 13 6.17 -5.90 -5.65
N THR A 14 4.92 -5.54 -5.33
CA THR A 14 3.74 -5.94 -6.12
C THR A 14 3.77 -5.38 -7.54
N THR A 15 4.45 -4.25 -7.75
CA THR A 15 4.68 -3.62 -9.06
C THR A 15 6.04 -4.01 -9.62
N THR A 16 6.17 -4.13 -10.93
CA THR A 16 7.48 -4.33 -11.57
C THR A 16 8.25 -3.02 -11.56
N THR A 17 9.47 -3.01 -11.00
CA THR A 17 10.40 -1.88 -11.12
C THR A 17 11.18 -2.03 -12.44
N PRO A 18 11.15 -1.07 -13.37
CA PRO A 18 12.06 -1.07 -14.50
C PRO A 18 13.48 -0.85 -13.98
N VAL A 19 14.34 -1.87 -14.06
CA VAL A 19 15.75 -1.72 -13.75
C VAL A 19 16.47 -1.40 -15.06
N GLU A 20 16.78 -0.12 -15.28
CA GLU A 20 17.74 0.29 -16.29
C GLU A 20 19.05 0.68 -15.60
N ASN A 21 20.16 0.10 -16.06
CA ASN A 21 21.49 0.46 -15.57
C ASN A 21 21.74 1.97 -15.85
N ASN A 22 22.23 2.71 -14.84
CA ASN A 22 22.47 4.17 -14.83
C ASN A 22 21.25 5.12 -14.75
N SER A 23 20.03 4.61 -14.55
CA SER A 23 18.83 5.45 -14.37
C SER A 23 18.38 5.50 -12.90
N PRO A 24 17.68 6.58 -12.45
CA PRO A 24 17.03 6.60 -11.15
C PRO A 24 16.09 5.40 -10.99
N VAL A 25 16.10 4.78 -9.81
CA VAL A 25 15.23 3.65 -9.50
C VAL A 25 13.87 4.19 -9.08
N VAL A 26 12.80 3.71 -9.73
CA VAL A 26 11.44 4.21 -9.51
C VAL A 26 10.56 3.12 -8.89
N PHE A 27 9.94 3.43 -7.77
CA PHE A 27 9.04 2.53 -7.04
C PHE A 27 7.64 3.13 -6.94
N LYS A 28 6.61 2.29 -7.04
CA LYS A 28 5.29 2.65 -6.52
C LYS A 28 5.27 2.43 -5.02
N VAL A 29 4.71 3.39 -4.30
CA VAL A 29 4.55 3.35 -2.85
C VAL A 29 3.08 3.58 -2.50
N GLY A 30 2.66 3.02 -1.37
CA GLY A 30 1.33 3.20 -0.81
C GLY A 30 1.44 3.50 0.68
N VAL A 31 0.52 4.32 1.18
CA VAL A 31 0.32 4.58 2.60
C VAL A 31 -1.16 4.44 2.93
N ILE A 32 -1.47 3.95 4.13
CA ILE A 32 -2.82 3.73 4.65
C ILE A 32 -2.98 4.52 5.94
N SER A 33 -4.16 5.09 6.20
CA SER A 33 -4.41 5.84 7.44
C SER A 33 -4.89 4.92 8.56
N ASP A 34 -4.43 5.23 9.77
CA ASP A 34 -5.08 4.85 11.01
C ASP A 34 -5.70 6.14 11.58
N ASP A 35 -7.03 6.25 11.50
CA ASP A 35 -7.78 7.41 11.96
C ASP A 35 -8.39 7.17 13.36
N ASP A 36 -7.94 6.13 14.08
CA ASP A 36 -8.46 5.72 15.40
C ASP A 36 -10.01 5.65 15.40
N GLU A 37 -10.64 6.19 16.45
CA GLU A 37 -12.10 6.23 16.61
C GLU A 37 -12.81 7.12 15.57
N GLU A 38 -12.07 7.97 14.85
CA GLU A 38 -12.62 8.83 13.78
C GLU A 38 -12.74 8.11 12.43
N SER A 39 -12.36 6.83 12.36
CA SER A 39 -12.59 5.94 11.22
C SER A 39 -14.08 5.71 10.93
N VAL A 40 -15.01 6.09 11.81
CA VAL A 40 -16.46 5.93 11.60
C VAL A 40 -16.95 6.80 10.42
N SER A 41 -17.65 6.19 9.46
CA SER A 41 -18.22 6.90 8.32
C SER A 41 -19.33 7.86 8.75
N LYS A 42 -19.19 9.13 8.34
CA LYS A 42 -20.20 10.18 8.57
C LYS A 42 -21.42 10.08 7.65
N VAL A 43 -21.33 9.25 6.60
CA VAL A 43 -22.35 9.15 5.54
C VAL A 43 -23.06 7.80 5.56
N GLU A 44 -22.33 6.71 5.82
CA GLU A 44 -22.88 5.35 5.81
C GLU A 44 -22.93 4.78 7.23
N LYS A 45 -24.12 4.38 7.69
CA LYS A 45 -24.29 3.78 9.02
C LYS A 45 -23.57 2.43 9.13
N ASN A 46 -22.99 2.16 10.30
CA ASN A 46 -22.26 0.93 10.63
C ASN A 46 -21.14 0.62 9.62
N THR A 47 -20.42 1.67 9.23
CA THR A 47 -19.31 1.58 8.28
C THR A 47 -18.12 2.33 8.86
N TRP A 48 -16.95 1.71 8.78
CA TRP A 48 -15.67 2.32 9.11
C TRP A 48 -14.85 2.46 7.83
N ILE A 49 -14.00 3.47 7.78
CA ILE A 49 -13.23 3.87 6.60
C ILE A 49 -11.78 4.15 6.98
N SER A 50 -10.89 3.95 6.01
CA SER A 50 -9.52 4.42 6.04
C SER A 50 -9.14 4.94 4.64
N THR A 51 -8.09 5.74 4.53
CA THR A 51 -7.64 6.36 3.29
C THR A 51 -6.35 5.72 2.80
N TYR A 52 -6.41 5.12 1.61
CA TYR A 52 -5.25 4.62 0.88
C TYR A 52 -4.76 5.67 -0.13
N LEU A 53 -3.52 6.12 0.01
CA LEU A 53 -2.86 7.06 -0.89
C LEU A 53 -1.65 6.40 -1.56
N THR A 54 -1.54 6.55 -2.87
CA THR A 54 -0.38 6.07 -3.63
C THR A 54 0.54 7.19 -4.03
N GLY A 55 1.78 6.84 -4.34
CA GLY A 55 2.75 7.74 -4.92
C GLY A 55 3.81 7.02 -5.71
N THR A 56 4.75 7.81 -6.21
CA THR A 56 5.94 7.35 -6.93
C THR A 56 7.16 7.86 -6.20
N LEU A 57 7.99 6.93 -5.71
CA LEU A 57 9.27 7.20 -5.09
C LEU A 57 10.37 7.05 -6.14
N THR A 58 11.22 8.06 -6.27
CA THR A 58 12.37 8.04 -7.16
C THR A 58 13.64 8.15 -6.33
N TRP A 59 14.50 7.14 -6.42
CA TRP A 59 15.83 7.14 -5.82
C TRP A 59 16.89 7.36 -6.89
N ASN A 60 17.64 8.45 -6.78
CA ASN A 60 18.79 8.72 -7.62
C ASN A 60 20.07 8.31 -6.91
N ASN A 61 20.68 7.20 -7.37
CA ASN A 61 21.89 6.67 -6.74
C ASN A 61 23.10 7.61 -6.88
N SER A 62 23.19 8.36 -7.99
CA SER A 62 24.33 9.26 -8.24
C SER A 62 24.32 10.50 -7.34
N THR A 63 23.14 11.05 -7.04
CA THR A 63 23.00 12.22 -6.15
C THR A 63 22.64 11.86 -4.72
N GLN A 64 22.40 10.57 -4.44
CA GLN A 64 21.86 10.06 -3.17
C GLN A 64 20.55 10.72 -2.72
N ASN A 65 19.80 11.31 -3.66
CA ASN A 65 18.53 11.97 -3.36
C ASN A 65 17.34 11.00 -3.53
N MET A 66 16.33 11.21 -2.70
CA MET A 66 15.05 10.50 -2.77
C MET A 66 13.90 11.51 -2.83
N THR A 67 13.00 11.34 -3.78
CA THR A 67 11.80 12.17 -3.91
C THR A 67 10.55 11.30 -3.94
N ILE A 68 9.43 11.85 -3.46
CA ILE A 68 8.13 11.20 -3.53
C ILE A 68 7.14 12.17 -4.15
N GLN A 69 6.49 11.75 -5.24
CA GLN A 69 5.34 12.43 -5.82
C GLN A 69 4.07 11.68 -5.42
N TRP A 70 3.16 12.34 -4.71
CA TRP A 70 1.89 11.77 -4.26
C TRP A 70 0.77 11.95 -5.27
N ASP A 71 -0.02 10.91 -5.50
CA ASP A 71 -1.16 10.90 -6.40
C ASP A 71 -2.43 11.39 -5.66
N ARG A 72 -2.40 12.63 -5.14
CA ARG A 72 -3.45 13.13 -4.21
C ARG A 72 -4.85 13.15 -4.79
N GLU A 73 -4.98 13.31 -6.10
CA GLU A 73 -6.27 13.34 -6.80
C GLU A 73 -6.90 11.95 -6.96
N SER A 74 -6.13 10.87 -6.72
CA SER A 74 -6.57 9.49 -6.90
C SER A 74 -6.54 8.67 -5.61
N ASN A 75 -6.61 9.35 -4.46
CA ASN A 75 -6.75 8.68 -3.16
C ASN A 75 -8.01 7.78 -3.16
N LYS A 76 -7.95 6.71 -2.37
CA LYS A 76 -9.02 5.71 -2.30
C LYS A 76 -9.48 5.54 -0.87
N THR A 77 -10.78 5.63 -0.65
CA THR A 77 -11.37 5.19 0.61
C THR A 77 -11.53 3.68 0.59
N VAL A 78 -10.92 2.99 1.56
CA VAL A 78 -11.22 1.60 1.88
C VAL A 78 -12.25 1.56 3.00
N LYS A 79 -13.18 0.60 2.97
CA LYS A 79 -14.27 0.55 3.93
C LYS A 79 -14.69 -0.86 4.31
N SER A 80 -15.21 -1.01 5.53
CA SER A 80 -15.78 -2.25 6.02
C SER A 80 -17.00 -1.98 6.92
N LYS A 81 -17.91 -2.96 6.99
CA LYS A 81 -18.99 -2.98 7.99
C LYS A 81 -18.64 -3.82 9.22
N PHE A 82 -17.49 -4.47 9.20
CA PHE A 82 -16.99 -5.23 10.33
C PHE A 82 -16.36 -4.28 11.35
N SER A 83 -16.72 -4.46 12.60
CA SER A 83 -16.13 -3.77 13.74
C SER A 83 -16.20 -4.65 14.99
N TYR A 84 -15.38 -4.30 15.97
CA TYR A 84 -15.41 -4.88 17.30
C TYR A 84 -15.42 -3.74 18.32
N GLY A 85 -16.36 -3.75 19.27
CA GLY A 85 -16.49 -2.68 20.25
C GLY A 85 -16.81 -1.30 19.65
N GLY A 86 -17.37 -1.24 18.44
CA GLY A 86 -17.65 0.03 17.74
C GLY A 86 -16.45 0.61 16.99
N ARG A 87 -15.33 -0.11 16.91
CA ARG A 87 -14.08 0.28 16.25
C ARG A 87 -13.78 -0.64 15.07
N GLY A 88 -13.27 -0.09 13.97
CA GLY A 88 -12.98 -0.83 12.74
C GLY A 88 -12.19 0.02 11.75
N MET A 89 -11.50 -0.61 10.80
CA MET A 89 -10.64 0.09 9.82
C MET A 89 -9.55 1.00 10.44
N GLU A 90 -9.13 0.70 11.67
CA GLU A 90 -7.93 1.26 12.31
C GLU A 90 -6.72 0.46 11.81
N LEU A 91 -6.21 0.85 10.65
CA LEU A 91 -5.25 0.08 9.86
C LEU A 91 -3.82 0.55 10.15
N SER A 92 -3.08 -0.20 10.96
CA SER A 92 -1.77 0.24 11.46
C SER A 92 -0.59 -0.09 10.53
N GLU A 93 -0.74 -1.08 9.63
CA GLU A 93 0.33 -1.48 8.71
C GLU A 93 -0.14 -1.71 7.27
N LEU A 94 0.81 -1.63 6.34
CA LEU A 94 0.63 -1.98 4.93
C LEU A 94 1.82 -2.78 4.42
N ILE A 95 1.59 -4.02 3.97
CA ILE A 95 2.66 -4.96 3.59
C ILE A 95 2.36 -5.67 2.27
N THR A 96 3.41 -5.96 1.50
CA THR A 96 3.30 -6.96 0.42
C THR A 96 3.65 -8.34 0.96
N PHE A 97 2.70 -9.26 0.94
CA PHE A 97 2.90 -10.65 1.32
C PHE A 97 2.30 -11.57 0.25
N ASN A 98 3.11 -12.53 -0.19
CA ASN A 98 2.72 -13.48 -1.23
C ASN A 98 2.17 -12.85 -2.52
N GLY A 99 2.75 -11.72 -2.96
CA GLY A 99 2.27 -10.98 -4.13
C GLY A 99 0.96 -10.20 -3.93
N ASN A 100 0.45 -10.13 -2.70
CA ASN A 100 -0.75 -9.37 -2.33
C ASN A 100 -0.39 -8.19 -1.43
N LEU A 101 -1.21 -7.14 -1.48
CA LEU A 101 -1.15 -6.02 -0.54
C LEU A 101 -2.10 -6.31 0.62
N LEU A 102 -1.58 -6.34 1.84
CA LEU A 102 -2.32 -6.63 3.07
C LEU A 102 -2.20 -5.49 4.07
N THR A 103 -3.20 -5.40 4.94
CA THR A 103 -3.35 -4.47 6.06
C THR A 103 -4.12 -5.18 7.16
#